data_AF-A0A959RM71-F1
#
_entry.id   AF-A0A959RM71-F1
#
_cell.length_a   1.000
_cell.length_b   1.000
_cell.length_c   1.000
_cell.angle_alpha   90.00
_cell.angle_beta   90.00
_cell.angle_gamma   90.00
#
_symmetry.space_group_name_H-M   'P 1'
#
loop_
_entity.id
_entity.type
_entity.pdbx_description
1 polymer ?
#
loop_
_entity_poly.entity_id
_entity_poly.type
_entity_poly.pdbx_seq_one_letter_code
_entity_poly.pdbx_strand_id
1 'polypeptide(L)' 'MKLLLLGSGGREHALALKISQSPLCEKLWIAPGNA' A
#
# COMPACT_ATOMS: atom_id res chain seq x y z
N MET A 1 9.96 -3.80 -6.86
CA MET A 1 9.80 -2.32 -6.70
C MET A 1 9.38 -1.99 -5.29
N LYS A 2 9.96 -0.92 -4.73
CA LYS A 2 9.75 -0.45 -3.37
C LYS A 2 8.80 0.76 -3.40
N LEU A 3 7.67 0.66 -2.71
CA LEU A 3 6.52 1.57 -2.83
C LEU A 3 6.11 2.14 -1.47
N LEU A 4 5.89 3.45 -1.39
CA LEU A 4 5.29 4.12 -0.23
C LEU A 4 3.92 4.68 -0.61
N LEU A 5 2.88 4.22 0.06
CA LEU A 5 1.51 4.70 -0.09
C LEU A 5 1.18 5.65 1.07
N LEU A 6 0.73 6.86 0.74
CA LEU A 6 0.40 7.88 1.74
C LEU A 6 -1.10 7.95 1.97
N GLY A 7 -1.49 7.83 3.23
CA GLY A 7 -2.86 7.97 3.72
C GLY A 7 -3.26 6.89 4.72
N SER A 8 -4.50 7.00 5.21
CA SER A 8 -5.05 6.21 6.31
C SER A 8 -6.52 5.83 6.12
N GLY A 9 -7.09 6.11 4.94
CA GLY A 9 -8.48 5.81 4.64
C GLY A 9 -8.69 4.42 4.04
N GLY A 10 -9.97 4.04 3.89
CA GLY A 10 -10.33 2.75 3.28
C GLY A 10 -9.92 2.63 1.80
N ARG A 11 -9.82 3.75 1.09
CA ARG A 11 -9.34 3.78 -0.30
C ARG A 11 -7.88 3.33 -0.39
N GLU A 12 -7.03 3.85 0.48
CA GLU A 12 -5.61 3.50 0.53
C GLU A 12 -5.44 2.03 0.91
N HIS A 13 -6.30 1.50 1.80
CA HIS A 13 -6.30 0.08 2.14
C HIS A 13 -6.63 -0.81 0.93
N ALA A 14 -7.66 -0.46 0.16
CA ALA A 14 -8.03 -1.19 -1.05
C ALA A 14 -6.94 -1.13 -2.14
N LEU A 15 -6.31 0.04 -2.30
CA LEU A 15 -5.16 0.22 -3.20
C LEU A 15 -3.97 -0.62 -2.75
N ALA A 16 -3.64 -0.61 -1.45
CA ALA A 16 -2.55 -1.40 -0.90
C ALA A 16 -2.74 -2.90 -1.16
N LEU A 17 -3.96 -3.41 -0.98
CA LEU A 17 -4.32 -4.81 -1.25
C LEU A 17 -4.10 -5.18 -2.73
N LYS A 18 -4.42 -4.28 -3.66
CA LYS A 18 -4.20 -4.54 -5.08
C LYS A 18 -2.75 -4.39 -5.50
N ILE A 19 -2.04 -3.43 -4.92
CA ILE A 19 -0.61 -3.21 -5.19
C ILE A 19 0.23 -4.40 -4.68
N SER A 20 -0.10 -4.97 -3.52
CA SER A 20 0.63 -6.11 -2.95
C SER A 20 0.48 -7.41 -3.75
N GLN A 21 -0.50 -7.50 -4.66
CA GLN A 21 -0.70 -8.67 -5.54
C GLN A 21 0.20 -8.63 -6.79
N SER A 22 0.84 -7.50 -7.07
CA SER A 22 1.69 -7.38 -8.26
C SER A 22 3.01 -8.13 -8.09
N PRO A 23 3.45 -8.92 -9.08
CA PRO A 23 4.76 -9.58 -9.05
C PRO A 23 5.93 -8.58 -9.11
N LEU A 24 5.64 -7.32 -9.45
CA LEU A 24 6.63 -6.23 -9.45
C LEU A 24 6.74 -5.58 -8.07
N CYS A 25 5.84 -5.86 -7.12
CA CYS A 25 5.88 -5.32 -5.78
C CYS A 25 6.85 -6.13 -4.92
N GLU A 26 7.94 -5.50 -4.47
CA GLU A 26 8.91 -6.13 -3.58
C GLU A 26 8.61 -5.77 -2.12
N LYS A 27 8.33 -4.49 -1.87
CA LYS A 27 7.98 -4.00 -0.54
C LYS A 27 7.05 -2.80 -0.65
N LEU A 28 5.96 -2.85 0.10
CA LEU A 28 4.96 -1.79 0.20
C LEU A 28 4.91 -1.28 1.63
N TRP A 29 5.09 0.03 1.80
CA TRP A 29 4.87 0.73 3.07
C TRP A 29 3.64 1.62 2.95
N ILE A 30 2.97 1.84 4.07
CA ILE A 30 1.82 2.75 4.17
C ILE A 30 2.08 3.68 5.35
N ALA A 31 1.92 4.99 5.16
CA ALA A 31 2.11 5.98 6.22
C ALA A 31 1.03 7.09 6.15
N PRO A 32 0.40 7.49 7.28
CA PRO A 32 0.56 6.89 8.61
C PRO A 32 -0.06 5.48 8.71
N GLY A 33 -0.81 5.05 7.70
CA GLY A 33 -1.60 3.83 7.78
C GLY A 33 -2.82 4.03 8.70
N ASN A 34 -3.71 3.03 8.69
CA ASN A 34 -4.73 2.91 9.71
C ASN A 34 -4.19 2.01 10.83
N ALA A 35 -4.59 2.26 12.08
CA ALA A 35 -4.20 1.45 13.25
C ALA A 35 -4.76 0.03 13.19
#